data_AF-A0A973G1T5-F1
#
_entry.id   AF-A0A973G1T5-F1
#
_cell.length_a   1.000
_cell.length_b   1.000
_cell.length_c   1.000
_cell.angle_alpha   90.00
_cell.angle_beta   90.00
_cell.angle_gamma   90.00
#
_symmetry.space_group_name_H-M   'P 1'
#
loop_
_entity.id
_entity.type
_entity.pdbx_description
1 polymer ?
#
loop_
_entity_poly.entity_id
_entity_poly.type
_entity_poly.pdbx_seq_one_letter_code
_entity_poly.pdbx_strand_id
1 'polypeptide(L)'
;MKRRLIITVDGPAGAGKSTVSKILAQQLSYIYLDTGALYRAVAYKLLLDNITPDDEKALSESLIRMSISLKNMNGTLNVFVGDENVTEKIRNE
;
A
#
# COMPACT_ATOMS: atom_id res chain seq x y z
N MET A 1 21.57 8.19 -19.13
CA MET A 1 20.58 8.73 -18.15
C MET A 1 21.10 8.48 -16.74
N LYS A 2 21.01 9.47 -15.83
CA LYS A 2 21.33 9.24 -14.41
C LYS A 2 20.26 8.34 -13.78
N ARG A 3 20.70 7.31 -13.04
CA ARG A 3 19.81 6.41 -12.28
C ARG A 3 19.15 7.21 -11.15
N ARG A 4 17.81 7.16 -11.04
CA ARG A 4 17.13 7.68 -9.85
C ARG A 4 17.37 6.73 -8.68
N LEU A 5 17.57 7.29 -7.49
CA LEU A 5 17.80 6.51 -6.28
C LEU A 5 16.49 5.89 -5.79
N ILE A 6 16.56 4.87 -4.94
CA ILE A 6 15.42 4.40 -4.15
C ILE A 6 15.73 4.81 -2.72
N ILE A 7 14.80 5.51 -2.08
CA ILE A 7 14.96 6.00 -0.71
C ILE A 7 13.98 5.24 0.17
N THR A 8 14.50 4.56 1.20
CA THR A 8 13.71 3.88 2.23
C THR A 8 13.77 4.68 3.52
N VAL A 9 12.68 4.73 4.28
CA VAL A 9 12.57 5.47 5.54
C VAL A 9 11.90 4.58 6.58
N ASP A 10 12.69 4.08 7.52
CA ASP A 10 12.30 3.08 8.51
C ASP A 10 12.42 3.61 9.94
N GLY A 11 11.74 2.95 10.89
CA GLY A 11 11.69 3.36 12.30
C GLY A 11 10.37 2.97 12.98
N PRO A 12 10.22 3.19 14.30
CA PRO A 12 9.07 2.71 15.07
C PRO A 12 7.76 3.43 14.68
N ALA A 13 6.62 2.83 15.04
CA ALA A 13 5.31 3.47 14.92
C ALA A 13 5.30 4.82 15.68
N GLY A 14 4.56 5.80 15.16
CA GLY A 14 4.51 7.14 15.77
C GLY A 14 5.72 8.06 15.52
N ALA A 15 6.82 7.57 14.93
CA ALA A 15 8.02 8.39 14.68
C ALA A 15 7.89 9.44 13.54
N GLY A 16 6.68 9.64 13.00
CA GLY A 16 6.44 10.64 11.93
C GLY A 16 6.96 10.25 10.53
N LYS A 17 7.40 9.00 10.32
CA LYS A 17 7.99 8.52 9.05
C LYS A 17 7.16 8.87 7.82
N SER A 18 5.86 8.54 7.83
CA SER A 18 4.98 8.79 6.69
C SER A 18 4.87 10.28 6.35
N THR A 19 4.90 11.15 7.36
CA THR A 19 4.87 12.61 7.17
C THR A 19 6.17 13.09 6.54
N VAL A 20 7.32 12.68 7.10
CA VAL A 20 8.65 13.07 6.58
C VAL A 20 8.86 12.54 5.16
N SER A 21 8.51 11.27 4.90
CA SER A 21 8.64 10.65 3.58
C SER A 21 7.80 11.33 2.51
N LYS A 22 6.57 11.78 2.84
CA LYS A 22 5.72 12.55 1.90
C LYS A 22 6.34 13.90 1.56
N ILE A 23 6.82 14.63 2.56
CA ILE A 23 7.48 15.94 2.36
C ILE A 23 8.76 15.77 1.53
N LEU A 24 9.60 14.79 1.88
CA LEU A 24 10.83 14.48 1.16
C LEU A 24 10.55 14.12 -0.30
N ALA A 25 9.54 13.27 -0.55
CA ALA A 25 9.16 12.89 -1.90
C ALA A 25 8.71 14.11 -2.72
N GLN A 26 7.91 15.00 -2.13
CA GLN A 26 7.48 16.24 -2.80
C GLN A 26 8.67 17.15 -3.14
N GLN A 27 9.58 17.37 -2.19
CA GLN A 27 10.76 18.24 -2.40
C GLN A 27 11.71 17.71 -3.47
N LEU A 28 11.86 16.38 -3.58
CA LEU A 28 12.76 15.75 -4.53
C LEU A 28 12.09 15.36 -5.86
N SER A 29 10.79 15.62 -6.03
CA SER A 29 10.01 15.13 -7.19
C SER A 29 10.01 13.59 -7.33
N TYR A 30 9.86 12.90 -6.20
CA TYR A 30 9.71 11.45 -6.09
C TYR A 30 8.27 11.06 -5.83
N ILE A 31 7.95 9.80 -6.15
CA ILE A 31 6.70 9.18 -5.76
C ILE A 31 6.88 8.58 -4.36
N TYR A 32 6.00 8.94 -3.43
CA TYR A 32 5.92 8.30 -2.12
C TYR A 32 5.14 6.99 -2.21
N LEU A 33 5.72 5.90 -1.70
CA LEU A 33 5.11 4.58 -1.62
C LEU A 33 4.86 4.19 -0.16
N ASP A 34 3.59 3.96 0.18
CA ASP A 34 3.15 3.47 1.50
C ASP A 34 3.03 1.94 1.44
N THR A 35 4.08 1.21 1.81
CA THR A 35 4.06 -0.27 1.83
C THR A 35 3.01 -0.81 2.81
N GLY A 36 2.71 -0.08 3.89
CA GLY A 36 1.65 -0.45 4.82
C GLY A 36 0.26 -0.44 4.19
N ALA A 37 0.01 0.45 3.23
CA ALA A 37 -1.26 0.49 2.50
C ALA A 37 -1.46 -0.76 1.62
N LEU A 38 -0.39 -1.33 1.07
CA LEU A 38 -0.46 -2.59 0.32
C LEU A 38 -0.95 -3.73 1.22
N TYR A 39 -0.33 -3.92 2.38
CA TYR A 39 -0.73 -4.97 3.33
C TYR A 39 -2.17 -4.77 3.84
N ARG A 40 -2.60 -3.53 4.10
CA ARG A 40 -3.98 -3.25 4.49
C ARG A 40 -4.99 -3.54 3.38
N ALA A 41 -4.63 -3.32 2.11
CA ALA A 41 -5.49 -3.70 0.98
C ALA A 41 -5.64 -5.22 0.85
N VAL A 42 -4.57 -5.99 1.10
CA VAL A 42 -4.65 -7.46 1.19
C VAL A 42 -5.61 -7.87 2.31
N ALA A 43 -5.41 -7.35 3.52
CA ALA A 43 -6.26 -7.66 4.66
C ALA A 43 -7.73 -7.29 4.41
N TYR A 44 -7.98 -6.12 3.83
CA TYR A 44 -9.32 -5.67 3.43
C TYR A 44 -10.01 -6.67 2.50
N LYS A 45 -9.30 -7.15 1.46
CA LYS A 45 -9.86 -8.12 0.52
C LYS A 45 -10.14 -9.48 1.19
N LEU A 46 -9.24 -9.97 2.03
CA LEU A 46 -9.44 -11.22 2.77
C LEU A 46 -10.65 -11.14 3.71
N LEU A 47 -10.84 -10.01 4.40
CA LEU A 47 -12.00 -9.77 5.26
C LEU A 47 -13.31 -9.79 4.47
N LEU A 48 -13.35 -9.15 3.29
CA LEU A 48 -14.53 -9.19 2.42
C LEU A 48 -14.87 -10.60 1.93
N ASP A 49 -13.85 -11.41 1.67
CA ASP A 49 -14.01 -12.79 1.20
C ASP A 49 -14.25 -13.78 2.36
N ASN A 50 -14.31 -13.32 3.61
CA ASN A 50 -14.42 -14.13 4.82
C ASN A 50 -13.32 -15.19 4.95
N ILE A 51 -12.10 -14.88 4.47
CA ILE A 51 -10.94 -15.77 4.56
C ILE A 51 -10.16 -15.43 5.81
N THR A 52 -10.00 -16.41 6.70
CA THR A 52 -9.20 -16.26 7.92
C THR A 52 -7.73 -16.52 7.63
N PRO A 53 -6.80 -15.88 8.38
CA PRO A 53 -5.37 -16.17 8.28
C PRO A 53 -5.01 -17.63 8.64
N ASP A 54 -5.87 -18.30 9.42
CA ASP A 54 -5.66 -19.66 9.88
C ASP A 54 -5.95 -20.72 8.79
N ASP A 55 -6.69 -20.36 7.73
CA ASP A 55 -6.88 -21.22 6.55
C ASP A 55 -5.78 -20.94 5.51
N GLU A 56 -4.61 -21.53 5.72
CA GLU A 56 -3.43 -21.34 4.89
C GLU A 56 -3.70 -21.65 3.40
N LYS A 57 -4.54 -22.64 3.11
CA LYS A 57 -4.87 -23.03 1.74
C LYS A 57 -5.75 -21.97 1.08
N ALA A 58 -6.86 -21.58 1.72
CA ALA A 58 -7.75 -20.54 1.18
C ALA A 58 -7.02 -19.20 1.05
N LEU A 59 -6.18 -18.85 2.03
CA LEU A 59 -5.31 -17.68 2.00
C LEU A 59 -4.39 -17.68 0.79
N SER A 60 -3.62 -18.76 0.60
CA SER A 60 -2.66 -18.89 -0.50
C SER A 60 -3.34 -18.79 -1.87
N GLU A 61 -4.47 -19.49 -2.03
CA GLU A 61 -5.26 -19.45 -3.25
C GLU A 61 -5.85 -18.05 -3.53
N SER A 62 -6.30 -17.35 -2.49
CA SER A 62 -6.81 -15.98 -2.61
C SER A 62 -5.70 -15.02 -3.03
N LEU A 63 -4.54 -15.07 -2.36
CA LEU A 63 -3.39 -14.21 -2.66
C LEU A 63 -2.90 -14.35 -4.11
N ILE A 64 -2.90 -15.58 -4.67
CA ILE A 64 -2.52 -15.82 -6.07
C ILE A 64 -3.49 -15.15 -7.05
N ARG A 65 -4.78 -15.13 -6.74
CA ARG A 65 -5.83 -14.57 -7.61
C ARG A 65 -6.07 -13.08 -7.36
N MET A 66 -5.56 -12.54 -6.25
CA MET A 66 -5.81 -11.18 -5.83
C MET A 66 -5.12 -10.18 -6.77
N SER A 67 -5.92 -9.27 -7.32
CA SER A 67 -5.40 -8.15 -8.11
C SER A 67 -5.29 -6.92 -7.22
N ILE A 68 -4.06 -6.52 -6.88
CA ILE A 68 -3.79 -5.23 -6.24
C ILE A 68 -2.94 -4.40 -7.20
N SER A 69 -3.38 -3.17 -7.47
CA SER A 69 -2.63 -2.24 -8.30
C SER A 69 -2.43 -0.89 -7.60
N LEU A 70 -1.28 -0.28 -7.85
CA LEU A 70 -0.95 1.06 -7.39
C LEU A 70 -1.00 2.00 -8.59
N LYS A 71 -1.90 2.98 -8.55
CA LYS A 71 -2.08 3.95 -9.64
C LYS A 71 -1.71 5.34 -9.15
N ASN A 72 -0.81 6.02 -9.86
CA ASN A 72 -0.49 7.42 -9.57
C ASN A 72 -1.61 8.30 -10.11
N MET A 73 -2.32 8.98 -9.21
CA MET A 73 -3.36 9.94 -9.52
C MET A 73 -2.97 11.27 -8.88
N ASN A 74 -2.73 12.29 -9.70
CA ASN A 74 -2.36 13.64 -9.25
C ASN A 74 -1.16 13.67 -8.28
N GLY A 75 -0.14 12.85 -8.54
CA GLY A 75 1.08 12.79 -7.70
C GLY A 75 0.95 11.91 -6.45
N THR A 76 -0.21 11.28 -6.24
CA THR A 76 -0.46 10.39 -5.10
C THR A 76 -0.70 8.97 -5.57
N LEU A 77 0.02 7.99 -5.00
CA LEU A 77 -0.26 6.58 -5.24
C LEU A 77 -1.54 6.17 -4.51
N ASN A 78 -2.53 5.76 -5.30
CA ASN A 78 -3.79 5.21 -4.85
C ASN A 78 -3.73 3.68 -4.96
N VAL A 79 -4.33 2.99 -4.00
CA VAL A 79 -4.38 1.52 -3.94
C VAL A 79 -5.72 1.04 -4.46
N PHE A 80 -5.67 0.08 -5.37
CA PHE A 80 -6.84 -0.54 -5.97
C PHE A 80 -6.86 -2.04 -5.70
N VAL A 81 -8.04 -2.58 -5.39
CA VAL A 81 -8.31 -4.03 -5.33
C VAL A 81 -9.25 -4.35 -6.49
N GLY A 82 -8.76 -5.08 -7.49
CA GLY A 82 -9.40 -5.13 -8.79
C GLY A 82 -9.51 -3.72 -9.39
N ASP A 83 -10.75 -3.30 -9.68
CA ASP A 83 -11.05 -1.96 -10.21
C ASP A 83 -11.48 -0.95 -9.14
N GLU A 84 -11.63 -1.39 -7.89
CA GLU A 84 -12.10 -0.55 -6.80
C GLU A 84 -10.95 0.24 -6.16
N ASN A 85 -11.06 1.57 -6.08
CA ASN A 85 -10.14 2.39 -5.30
C ASN A 85 -10.43 2.23 -3.80
N VAL A 86 -9.52 1.59 -3.08
CA VAL A 86 -9.65 1.32 -1.64
C VAL A 86 -8.81 2.26 -0.77
N THR A 87 -8.12 3.24 -1.35
CA THR A 87 -7.12 4.10 -0.68
C THR A 87 -7.60 4.70 0.63
N GLU A 88 -8.83 5.23 0.66
CA GLU A 88 -9.42 5.81 1.88
C GLU A 88 -10.00 4.74 2.81
N LYS A 89 -10.55 3.65 2.25
CA LYS A 89 -11.15 2.56 3.02
C LYS A 89 -10.15 1.87 3.94
N ILE A 90 -8.90 1.77 3.50
CA ILE A 90 -7.79 1.13 4.24
C ILE A 90 -7.03 2.09 5.17
N ARG A 91 -7.51 3.33 5.34
CA ARG A 91 -6.90 4.35 6.22
C ARG A 91 -7.72 4.65 7.47
N ASN A 92 -9.02 4.33 7.47
CA ASN A 92 -9.90 4.56 8.60
C ASN A 92 -9.88 3.33 9.53
N GLU A 93 -9.32 3.51 10.72
CA GLU A 93 -9.53 2.68 11.91
C GLU A 93 -10.74 3.20 12.70
#